data_AF-A0AA96PHH2-F1
#
_entry.id   AF-A0AA96PHH2-F1
#
_cell.length_a   1.000
_cell.length_b   1.000
_cell.length_c   1.000
_cell.angle_alpha   90.00
_cell.angle_beta   90.00
_cell.angle_gamma   90.00
#
_symmetry.space_group_name_H-M   'P 1'
#
loop_
_entity.id
_entity.type
_entity.pdbx_description
1 polymer ?
#
loop_
_entity_poly.entity_id
_entity_poly.type
_entity_poly.pdbx_seq_one_letter_code
_entity_poly.pdbx_strand_id
1 'polypeptide(L)'
;MTNADDSKSPPRLFRGARVRMSLLGRERHPKYGDRQGVIVGHGSPSSWRVKFDERKTIQAIHRDYLELVAQPAAASLQVVQRRGSMGGASNP
;
A
#
# COMPACT_ATOMS: atom_id res chain seq x y z
N MET A 1 -19.34 5.17 24.09
CA MET A 1 -19.61 4.00 23.22
C MET A 1 -18.32 3.65 22.50
N THR A 2 -17.82 2.42 22.65
CA THR A 2 -16.64 1.87 21.97
C THR A 2 -17.06 1.24 20.65
N ASN A 3 -16.44 1.62 19.52
CA ASN A 3 -16.33 0.84 18.28
C ASN A 3 -15.05 1.36 17.60
N ALA A 4 -13.85 0.81 17.85
CA ALA A 4 -13.33 -0.39 17.20
C ALA A 4 -13.65 -0.42 15.69
N ASP A 5 -12.67 0.02 14.88
CA ASP A 5 -12.40 -0.36 13.46
C ASP A 5 -11.96 0.82 12.55
N ASP A 6 -11.10 1.73 13.01
CA ASP A 6 -10.30 2.57 12.09
C ASP A 6 -9.04 1.83 11.57
N SER A 7 -8.90 0.54 11.88
CA SER A 7 -7.76 -0.29 11.45
C SER A 7 -7.99 -0.99 10.10
N LYS A 8 -9.12 -0.76 9.45
CA LYS A 8 -9.45 -1.33 8.13
C LYS A 8 -9.85 -0.27 7.11
N SER A 9 -9.28 0.94 7.20
CA SER A 9 -9.17 1.75 5.98
C SER A 9 -8.32 0.94 5.00
N PRO A 10 -8.87 0.43 3.87
CA PRO A 10 -8.05 -0.27 2.90
C PRO A 10 -6.89 0.65 2.55
N PRO A 11 -5.66 0.12 2.42
CA PRO A 11 -4.46 0.91 2.19
C PRO A 11 -4.79 1.97 1.14
N ARG A 12 -4.74 3.26 1.51
CA ARG A 12 -5.32 4.32 0.68
C ARG A 12 -4.65 4.26 -0.68
N LEU A 13 -5.34 3.67 -1.65
CA LEU A 13 -4.90 3.64 -3.03
C LEU A 13 -4.80 5.11 -3.45
N PHE A 14 -3.61 5.55 -3.83
CA PHE A 14 -3.36 6.94 -4.21
C PHE A 14 -2.84 6.99 -5.64
N ARG A 15 -3.09 8.11 -6.32
CA ARG A 15 -2.58 8.32 -7.67
C ARG A 15 -1.04 8.30 -7.64
N GLY A 16 -0.43 7.47 -8.48
CA GLY A 16 1.01 7.23 -8.50
C GLY A 16 1.45 6.03 -7.68
N ALA A 17 0.57 5.43 -6.87
CA ALA A 17 0.89 4.23 -6.13
C ALA A 17 1.09 3.02 -7.05
N ARG A 18 2.08 2.19 -6.69
CA ARG A 18 2.28 0.88 -7.32
C ARG A 18 1.30 -0.12 -6.71
N VAL A 19 0.54 -0.76 -7.58
CA VAL A 19 -0.46 -1.77 -7.24
C VAL A 19 -0.21 -3.05 -8.02
N ARG A 20 -0.65 -4.16 -7.47
CA ARG A 20 -0.76 -5.45 -8.16
C ARG A 20 -2.18 -5.99 -8.02
N MET A 21 -2.48 -7.04 -8.78
CA MET A 21 -3.70 -7.81 -8.55
C MET A 21 -3.59 -8.58 -7.23
N SER A 22 -4.57 -8.39 -6.34
CA SER A 22 -4.70 -9.24 -5.15
C SER A 22 -5.15 -10.65 -5.54
N LEU A 23 -5.15 -11.58 -4.59
CA LEU A 23 -5.50 -13.00 -4.82
C LEU A 23 -6.85 -13.14 -5.55
N LEU A 24 -7.87 -12.43 -5.08
CA LEU A 24 -9.21 -12.37 -5.70
C LEU A 24 -9.18 -11.85 -7.14
N GLY A 25 -8.38 -10.80 -7.37
CA GLY A 25 -8.19 -10.23 -8.70
C GLY A 25 -7.51 -11.20 -9.66
N ARG A 26 -6.60 -12.04 -9.15
CA ARG A 26 -5.91 -13.10 -9.92
C ARG A 26 -6.82 -14.28 -10.23
N GLU A 27 -7.69 -14.67 -9.30
CA GLU A 27 -8.68 -15.71 -9.51
C GLU A 27 -9.73 -15.31 -10.56
N ARG A 28 -10.20 -14.05 -10.50
CA ARG A 28 -11.15 -13.51 -11.49
C ARG A 28 -10.49 -13.18 -12.83
N HIS A 29 -9.23 -12.78 -12.80
CA HIS A 29 -8.47 -12.42 -13.99
C HIS A 29 -7.10 -13.12 -14.01
N PRO A 30 -7.06 -14.42 -14.34
CA PRO A 30 -5.79 -15.16 -14.46
C PRO A 30 -4.86 -14.55 -15.50
N LYS A 31 -5.40 -13.83 -16.50
CA LYS A 31 -4.62 -13.05 -17.47
C LYS A 31 -3.82 -11.90 -16.84
N TYR A 32 -4.23 -11.36 -15.70
CA TYR A 32 -3.55 -10.25 -15.03
C TYR A 32 -2.57 -10.71 -13.93
N GLY A 33 -2.63 -11.96 -13.47
CA GLY A 33 -1.56 -12.64 -12.71
C GLY A 33 -0.84 -11.79 -11.65
N ASP A 34 0.48 -11.90 -11.57
CA ASP A 34 1.35 -11.12 -10.65
C ASP A 34 1.73 -9.74 -11.22
N ARG A 35 0.95 -9.22 -12.18
CA ARG A 35 1.32 -7.99 -12.87
C ARG A 35 1.16 -6.80 -11.96
N GLN A 36 2.16 -5.93 -12.03
CA GLN A 36 2.16 -4.66 -11.35
C GLN A 36 1.70 -3.55 -12.30
N GLY A 37 1.15 -2.50 -11.71
CA GLY A 37 0.72 -1.31 -12.41
C GLY A 37 0.79 -0.09 -11.51
N VAL A 38 0.57 1.06 -12.12
CA VAL A 38 0.54 2.36 -11.43
C VAL A 38 -0.85 2.94 -11.54
N ILE A 39 -1.37 3.45 -10.43
CA ILE A 39 -2.63 4.18 -10.43
C ILE A 39 -2.43 5.51 -11.15
N VAL A 40 -3.10 5.70 -12.28
CA VAL A 40 -3.03 6.94 -13.07
C VAL A 40 -4.20 7.88 -12.81
N GLY A 41 -5.27 7.41 -12.16
CA GLY A 41 -6.41 8.23 -11.78
C GLY A 41 -7.53 7.42 -11.14
N HIS A 42 -8.64 8.08 -10.82
CA HIS A 42 -9.85 7.44 -10.31
C HIS A 42 -10.88 7.33 -11.44
N GLY A 43 -11.61 6.22 -11.52
CA GLY A 43 -12.70 6.03 -12.49
C GLY A 43 -14.08 6.19 -11.85
N SER A 44 -14.26 5.63 -10.66
CA SER A 44 -15.47 5.68 -9.84
C SER A 44 -15.04 5.72 -8.37
N PRO A 45 -15.90 6.09 -7.40
CA PRO A 45 -15.51 6.16 -5.98
C PRO A 45 -14.90 4.86 -5.42
N SER A 46 -15.19 3.72 -6.06
CA SER A 46 -14.68 2.40 -5.68
C SER A 46 -13.72 1.77 -6.70
N SER A 47 -13.44 2.45 -7.82
CA SER A 47 -12.68 1.89 -8.95
C SER A 47 -11.55 2.81 -9.40
N TRP A 48 -10.34 2.27 -9.42
CA TRP A 48 -9.11 2.97 -9.79
C TRP A 48 -8.70 2.67 -11.23
N ARG A 49 -8.18 3.69 -11.91
CA ARG A 49 -7.58 3.56 -13.24
C ARG A 49 -6.13 3.19 -13.06
N VAL A 50 -5.78 1.96 -13.40
CA VAL A 50 -4.43 1.40 -13.27
C VAL A 50 -3.84 1.20 -14.66
N LYS A 51 -2.63 1.72 -14.86
CA LYS A 51 -1.80 1.40 -16.03
C LYS A 51 -0.87 0.26 -15.64
N PHE A 52 -1.13 -0.93 -16.15
CA PHE A 52 -0.25 -2.08 -15.95
C PHE A 52 1.02 -1.92 -16.77
N ASP A 53 2.18 -2.32 -16.24
CA ASP A 53 3.46 -2.13 -16.93
C ASP A 53 3.50 -2.91 -18.27
N GLU A 54 2.95 -4.13 -18.26
CA GLU A 54 2.90 -5.00 -19.43
C GLU A 54 1.89 -4.55 -20.49
N ARG A 55 1.01 -3.57 -20.21
CA ARG A 55 -0.02 -3.12 -21.16
C ARG A 55 -0.08 -1.61 -21.28
N LYS A 56 -0.13 -1.12 -22.52
CA LYS A 56 -0.35 0.31 -22.80
C LYS A 56 -1.74 0.82 -22.42
N THR A 57 -2.69 -0.08 -22.14
CA THR A 57 -4.08 0.25 -21.82
C THR A 57 -4.29 0.53 -20.33
N ILE A 58 -5.01 1.62 -20.05
CA ILE A 58 -5.46 1.95 -18.69
C ILE A 58 -6.72 1.15 -18.38
N GLN A 59 -6.70 0.34 -17.32
CA GLN A 59 -7.82 -0.49 -16.87
C GLN A 59 -8.46 0.08 -15.61
N ALA A 60 -9.79 0.11 -15.56
CA ALA A 60 -10.53 0.44 -14.35
C ALA A 60 -10.72 -0.83 -13.51
N ILE A 61 -10.10 -0.89 -12.34
CA ILE A 61 -10.13 -2.03 -11.43
C ILE A 61 -10.69 -1.60 -10.08
N HIS A 62 -11.56 -2.41 -9.50
CA HIS A 62 -12.13 -2.16 -8.18
C HIS A 62 -11.04 -2.22 -7.10
N ARG A 63 -11.14 -1.37 -6.08
CA ARG A 63 -10.17 -1.29 -4.97
C ARG A 63 -9.90 -2.62 -4.28
N ASP A 64 -10.90 -3.49 -4.19
CA ASP A 64 -10.83 -4.81 -3.52
C ASP A 64 -9.98 -5.82 -4.31
N TYR A 65 -9.86 -5.63 -5.62
CA TYR A 65 -9.03 -6.48 -6.48
C TYR A 65 -7.59 -5.95 -6.61
N LEU A 66 -7.31 -4.79 -6.02
CA LEU A 66 -6.01 -4.15 -6.04
C LEU A 66 -5.33 -4.31 -4.69
N GLU A 67 -4.06 -4.65 -4.73
CA GLU A 67 -3.21 -4.70 -3.56
C GLU A 67 -2.07 -3.71 -3.75
N LEU A 68 -1.82 -2.85 -2.77
CA LEU A 68 -0.62 -2.00 -2.81
C LEU A 68 0.60 -2.91 -2.75
N VAL A 69 1.45 -2.79 -3.78
CA VAL A 69 2.79 -3.34 -3.69
C VAL A 69 3.52 -2.36 -2.80
N ALA A 70 3.61 -2.68 -1.51
CA ALA A 70 4.55 -2.00 -0.63
C ALA A 70 5.90 -2.04 -1.35
N GLN A 71 6.35 -0.87 -1.82
CA GLN A 71 7.70 -0.74 -2.32
C GLN A 71 8.58 -1.28 -1.19
N PRO A 72 9.43 -2.29 -1.44
CA PRO A 72 10.26 -2.83 -0.38
C PRO A 72 11.00 -1.64 0.19
N ALA A 73 10.72 -1.34 1.45
CA ALA A 73 11.35 -0.29 2.20
C ALA A 73 12.81 -0.72 2.44
N ALA A 74 13.62 -0.70 1.39
CA ALA A 74 15.02 -0.42 1.59
C ALA A 74 15.07 1.06 2.01
N ALA A 75 15.33 1.29 3.30
CA ALA A 75 15.41 2.58 3.98
C ALA A 75 14.11 3.17 4.59
N SER A 76 13.43 2.39 5.42
CA SER A 76 13.33 2.87 6.81
C SER A 76 14.07 1.87 7.68
N LEU A 77 15.39 1.82 7.44
CA LEU A 77 16.32 1.30 8.41
C LEU A 77 16.00 2.02 9.72
N GLN A 78 15.53 1.21 10.66
CA GLN A 78 15.66 1.46 12.06
C GLN A 78 17.07 2.00 12.33
N VAL A 79 17.19 3.29 12.67
CA VAL A 79 18.14 3.64 13.71
C VAL A 79 17.45 3.26 15.00
N VAL A 80 17.55 1.96 15.29
CA VAL A 80 17.46 1.47 16.64
C VAL A 80 18.70 1.98 17.38
N GLN A 81 18.48 2.38 18.63
CA GLN A 81 19.42 2.24 19.73
C GLN A 81 20.43 3.37 20.05
N ARG A 82 20.48 3.63 21.37
CA ARG A 82 21.63 4.05 22.21
C ARG A 82 21.81 5.54 22.54
N ARG A 83 20.94 6.09 23.40
CA ARG A 83 21.35 6.84 24.61
C ARG A 83 20.28 6.55 25.68
N GLY A 84 20.40 5.50 26.48
CA GLY A 84 21.34 5.43 27.58
C GLY A 84 20.66 5.93 28.84
N SER A 85 19.94 5.05 29.54
CA SER A 85 19.69 5.21 30.98
C SER A 85 21.03 5.30 31.71
N MET A 86 21.21 6.30 32.57
CA MET A 86 21.72 6.15 33.96
C MET A 86 22.04 7.51 34.61
N GLY A 87 21.61 7.67 35.87
CA GLY A 87 22.22 8.50 36.93
C GLY A 87 21.94 10.00 36.82
N GLY A 88 21.39 10.70 37.81
CA GLY A 88 21.61 10.56 39.26
C GLY A 88 22.70 11.56 39.70
N ALA A 89 22.43 12.28 40.81
CA ALA A 89 23.26 13.28 41.52
C ALA A 89 23.26 14.70 40.91
N SER A 90 22.66 15.74 41.51
CA SER A 90 22.92 16.35 42.83
C SER A 90 24.30 17.02 42.92
N ASN A 91 24.26 18.37 43.02
CA ASN A 91 25.13 19.37 43.71
C ASN A 91 26.63 19.08 43.96
N PRO A 92 27.48 20.12 43.98
CA PRO A 92 27.49 21.11 45.09
C PRO A 92 27.08 22.54 44.73
#